data_AF-A0AAD2UDD6-F1
#
_entry.id   AF-A0AAD2UDD6-F1
#
_cell.length_a   1.000
_cell.length_b   1.000
_cell.length_c   1.000
_cell.angle_alpha   90.00
_cell.angle_beta   90.00
_cell.angle_gamma   90.00
#
_symmetry.space_group_name_H-M   'P 1'
#
loop_
_entity.id
_entity.type
_entity.pdbx_description
1 polymer ?
#
loop_
_entity_poly.entity_id
_entity_poly.type
_entity_poly.pdbx_seq_one_letter_code
_entity_poly.pdbx_strand_id
1 'polypeptide(L)'
;MSQKTLFTKSALAVAVALISTQAWSAGFQLNEFSSSGLGRAYSGEGAIADDAGNVSRNPALITMFDRPTFSAGAVYIDPDVNISGTSPSGRSLKADNIAPTAWVPNMHFVAPINDQFGWGASITSNYGLATEFNDTYAGGSVGGTTDLETMNLNLSGAYRLNNAWSFGLGFNAVYARAKIERFAGDLGQLVAGQIMQSPAGQTPQGQALAATANGIDSNTKIAHLNGNQWGFGWNAGILYELDKNNRYALTYRSEVKIDFKGNYSSDLNRAFNNYGLPIPTATGGATQSGYLTLNLPEMWEVSGYNRVDPQWAIHYSLAYTSWSQFQQLKATSTSGDTLFQKHEGFKDAYRIALGTTYYYDDNWTFRTGIAFDDSPVPAQNRSISIPDQDRFWLSAGTTYAFNKDASVDVGVSYMHGQSVKINEGPYQFESEGKAWLFGTNFNYAF
;
A
#
# COMPACT_ATOMS: atom_id res chain seq x y z
N MET A 1 31.27 -31.98 -12.24
CA MET A 1 30.91 -30.65 -11.68
C MET A 1 32.15 -30.11 -10.98
N SER A 2 32.66 -28.94 -11.34
CA SER A 2 33.93 -28.44 -10.78
C SER A 2 33.73 -27.92 -9.36
N GLN A 3 34.73 -28.03 -8.49
CA GLN A 3 34.64 -27.52 -7.10
C GLN A 3 34.27 -26.03 -7.02
N LYS A 4 34.62 -25.25 -8.06
CA LYS A 4 34.20 -23.83 -8.19
C LYS A 4 32.68 -23.67 -8.32
N THR A 5 31.99 -24.54 -9.05
CA THR A 5 30.53 -24.46 -9.23
C THR A 5 29.75 -24.86 -7.99
N LEU A 6 30.32 -25.71 -7.13
CA LEU A 6 29.76 -26.03 -5.81
C LEU A 6 29.92 -24.86 -4.84
N PHE A 7 31.07 -24.19 -4.83
CA PHE A 7 31.34 -23.05 -3.94
C PHE A 7 30.43 -21.85 -4.24
N THR A 8 30.16 -21.53 -5.51
CA THR A 8 29.25 -20.44 -5.89
C THR A 8 27.79 -20.73 -5.50
N LYS A 9 27.34 -21.99 -5.62
CA LYS A 9 25.99 -22.40 -5.21
C LYS A 9 25.81 -22.39 -3.70
N SER A 10 26.83 -22.83 -2.95
CA SER A 10 26.82 -22.77 -1.48
C SER A 10 26.92 -21.33 -0.97
N ALA A 11 27.70 -20.46 -1.61
CA ALA A 11 27.78 -19.04 -1.25
C ALA A 11 26.46 -18.30 -1.53
N LEU A 12 25.77 -18.61 -2.63
CA LEU A 12 24.44 -18.05 -2.92
C LEU A 12 23.39 -18.58 -1.93
N ALA A 13 23.42 -19.87 -1.59
CA ALA A 13 22.52 -20.45 -0.59
C ALA A 13 22.77 -19.88 0.82
N VAL A 14 24.02 -19.63 1.19
CA VAL A 14 24.39 -18.99 2.47
C VAL A 14 24.03 -17.49 2.47
N ALA A 15 24.18 -16.79 1.34
CA ALA A 15 23.73 -15.40 1.21
C ALA A 15 22.21 -15.27 1.31
N VAL A 16 21.44 -16.19 0.69
CA VAL A 16 19.98 -16.27 0.83
C VAL A 16 19.56 -16.65 2.27
N ALA A 17 20.31 -17.53 2.94
CA ALA A 17 20.04 -17.93 4.32
C ALA A 17 20.47 -16.90 5.38
N LEU A 18 21.39 -15.98 5.07
CA LEU A 18 21.79 -14.90 5.99
C LEU A 18 20.88 -13.67 5.90
N ILE A 19 20.05 -13.55 4.86
CA ILE A 19 19.01 -12.52 4.72
C ILE A 19 17.72 -12.92 5.47
N SER A 20 17.60 -14.15 5.96
CA SER A 20 16.34 -14.71 6.48
C SER A 20 16.02 -14.42 7.96
N THR A 21 16.53 -13.35 8.58
CA THR A 21 16.33 -13.11 10.03
C THR A 21 15.72 -11.78 10.43
N GLN A 22 15.23 -10.98 9.50
CA GLN A 22 14.39 -9.83 9.85
C GLN A 22 13.32 -9.72 8.76
N ALA A 23 12.11 -10.19 9.06
CA ALA A 23 10.98 -10.03 8.15
C ALA A 23 10.42 -8.61 8.31
N TRP A 24 10.01 -7.86 7.26
CA TRP A 24 9.60 -6.46 7.19
C TRP A 24 8.42 -6.23 6.10
N SER A 25 7.58 -5.15 6.03
CA SER A 25 6.30 -4.89 5.22
C SER A 25 6.15 -3.68 4.23
N ALA A 26 4.96 -3.18 3.83
CA ALA A 26 4.82 -2.07 2.84
C ALA A 26 3.77 -0.97 3.15
N GLY A 27 3.27 -0.82 4.38
CA GLY A 27 2.26 0.20 4.72
C GLY A 27 0.99 0.05 3.87
N PHE A 28 0.48 1.19 3.36
CA PHE A 28 -0.68 1.26 2.45
C PHE A 28 -0.30 1.39 0.96
N GLN A 29 0.93 1.05 0.59
CA GLN A 29 1.35 1.01 -0.82
C GLN A 29 0.84 -0.26 -1.50
N LEU A 30 0.47 -0.12 -2.77
CA LEU A 30 0.02 -1.18 -3.66
C LEU A 30 0.93 -1.25 -4.88
N ASN A 31 1.24 -2.46 -5.34
CA ASN A 31 2.06 -2.71 -6.53
C ASN A 31 1.26 -3.41 -7.64
N GLU A 32 -0.06 -3.52 -7.50
CA GLU A 32 -0.95 -4.30 -8.38
C GLU A 32 -1.27 -3.63 -9.72
N PHE A 33 -0.24 -3.23 -10.46
CA PHE A 33 -0.37 -2.59 -11.76
C PHE A 33 -0.49 -3.58 -12.93
N SER A 34 -0.12 -4.86 -12.80
CA SER A 34 -0.37 -5.86 -13.86
C SER A 34 -0.41 -7.29 -13.34
N SER A 35 -1.14 -8.16 -14.03
CA SER A 35 -1.25 -9.59 -13.67
C SER A 35 -0.01 -10.40 -14.05
N SER A 36 0.75 -9.95 -15.06
CA SER A 36 2.06 -10.51 -15.38
C SER A 36 3.08 -10.20 -14.27
N GLY A 37 3.06 -8.97 -13.73
CA GLY A 37 3.84 -8.57 -12.57
C GLY A 37 3.46 -9.35 -11.32
N LEU A 38 2.16 -9.57 -11.09
CA LEU A 38 1.66 -10.38 -9.99
C LEU A 38 2.31 -11.76 -9.97
N GLY A 39 2.32 -12.47 -11.11
CA GLY A 39 2.92 -13.81 -11.19
C GLY A 39 4.45 -13.86 -10.99
N ARG A 40 5.15 -12.72 -11.06
CA ARG A 40 6.58 -12.57 -10.78
C ARG A 40 6.86 -12.02 -9.37
N ALA A 41 5.84 -11.86 -8.52
CA ALA A 41 5.98 -11.09 -7.29
C ALA A 41 6.58 -9.68 -7.55
N TYR A 42 6.22 -9.05 -8.66
CA TYR A 42 6.71 -7.74 -9.09
C TYR A 42 8.24 -7.61 -9.02
N SER A 43 8.97 -8.51 -9.65
CA SER A 43 10.44 -8.51 -9.65
C SER A 43 11.01 -8.05 -10.99
N GLY A 44 11.88 -7.03 -10.95
CA GLY A 44 12.51 -6.45 -12.15
C GLY A 44 11.55 -5.65 -13.04
N GLU A 45 10.46 -5.14 -12.46
CA GLU A 45 9.38 -4.50 -13.20
C GLU A 45 9.76 -3.18 -13.89
N GLY A 46 10.93 -2.61 -13.59
CA GLY A 46 11.50 -1.50 -14.35
C GLY A 46 12.31 -1.91 -15.58
N ALA A 47 12.58 -3.21 -15.78
CA ALA A 47 13.48 -3.75 -16.81
C ALA A 47 12.82 -4.80 -17.74
N ILE A 48 11.60 -5.24 -17.44
CA ILE A 48 10.81 -6.15 -18.27
C ILE A 48 9.87 -5.33 -19.18
N ALA A 49 9.68 -5.75 -20.43
CA ALA A 49 8.77 -5.10 -21.38
C ALA A 49 8.04 -6.14 -22.25
N ASP A 50 7.68 -7.28 -21.66
CA ASP A 50 6.95 -8.35 -22.38
C ASP A 50 5.49 -7.95 -22.65
N ASP A 51 4.96 -6.99 -21.88
CA ASP A 51 3.63 -6.40 -22.02
C ASP A 51 3.65 -4.91 -21.67
N ALA A 52 2.60 -4.18 -22.05
CA ALA A 52 2.51 -2.73 -21.84
C ALA A 52 2.42 -2.29 -20.37
N GLY A 53 2.20 -3.19 -19.41
CA GLY A 53 2.03 -2.86 -17.99
C GLY A 53 3.23 -2.11 -17.40
N ASN A 54 4.44 -2.55 -17.75
CA ASN A 54 5.67 -2.07 -17.15
C ASN A 54 6.01 -0.59 -17.44
N VAL A 55 5.38 0.04 -18.44
CA VAL A 55 5.61 1.47 -18.73
C VAL A 55 5.10 2.39 -17.62
N SER A 56 4.08 1.96 -16.86
CA SER A 56 3.59 2.69 -15.68
C SER A 56 4.62 2.71 -14.55
N ARG A 57 5.51 1.71 -14.53
CA ARG A 57 6.60 1.54 -13.57
C ARG A 57 7.87 2.27 -14.01
N ASN A 58 8.30 2.07 -15.25
CA ASN A 58 9.43 2.76 -15.87
C ASN A 58 9.05 3.36 -17.23
N PRO A 59 8.92 4.69 -17.35
CA PRO A 59 8.57 5.33 -18.62
C PRO A 59 9.63 5.10 -19.72
N ALA A 60 10.90 4.84 -19.39
CA ALA A 60 11.92 4.57 -20.41
C ALA A 60 11.66 3.27 -21.19
N LEU A 61 10.88 2.35 -20.64
CA LEU A 61 10.48 1.11 -21.32
C LEU A 61 9.56 1.34 -22.51
N ILE A 62 8.95 2.52 -22.67
CA ILE A 62 8.20 2.88 -23.88
C ILE A 62 9.05 2.65 -25.15
N THR A 63 10.37 2.88 -25.07
CA THR A 63 11.30 2.68 -26.20
C THR A 63 11.53 1.22 -26.58
N MET A 64 10.99 0.26 -25.81
CA MET A 64 11.06 -1.18 -26.09
C MET A 64 9.93 -1.67 -27.00
N PHE A 65 8.91 -0.84 -27.24
CA PHE A 65 7.76 -1.20 -28.05
C PHE A 65 7.93 -0.69 -29.48
N ASP A 66 7.69 -1.56 -30.45
CA ASP A 66 7.81 -1.29 -31.88
C ASP A 66 6.47 -0.96 -32.56
N ARG A 67 5.35 -1.19 -31.86
CA ARG A 67 3.99 -0.89 -32.32
C ARG A 67 3.05 -0.52 -31.16
N PRO A 68 1.89 0.10 -31.46
CA PRO A 68 0.92 0.39 -30.42
C PRO A 68 0.52 -0.87 -29.67
N THR A 69 0.57 -0.83 -28.34
CA THR A 69 0.32 -1.98 -27.47
C THR A 69 -0.58 -1.55 -26.32
N PHE A 70 -1.60 -2.36 -26.05
CA PHE A 70 -2.61 -2.16 -25.03
C PHE A 70 -2.57 -3.31 -24.02
N SER A 71 -2.82 -3.00 -22.75
CA SER A 71 -3.05 -4.00 -21.69
C SER A 71 -4.11 -3.50 -20.73
N ALA A 72 -5.07 -4.34 -20.36
CA ALA A 72 -6.05 -4.02 -19.32
C ALA A 72 -6.47 -5.24 -18.53
N GLY A 73 -6.76 -5.04 -17.25
CA GLY A 73 -7.05 -6.11 -16.32
C GLY A 73 -7.37 -5.62 -14.92
N ALA A 74 -7.38 -6.55 -13.98
CA ALA A 74 -7.52 -6.23 -12.57
C ALA A 74 -6.90 -7.32 -11.70
N VAL A 75 -6.52 -6.95 -10.48
CA VAL A 75 -6.15 -7.88 -9.41
C VAL A 75 -7.24 -7.84 -8.34
N TYR A 76 -7.81 -9.01 -8.03
CA TYR A 76 -8.62 -9.23 -6.85
C TYR A 76 -7.71 -9.55 -5.66
N ILE A 77 -7.84 -8.78 -4.59
CA ILE A 77 -7.08 -8.92 -3.35
C ILE A 77 -8.06 -9.41 -2.28
N ASP A 78 -7.73 -10.54 -1.65
CA ASP A 78 -8.50 -11.17 -0.58
C ASP A 78 -7.63 -11.26 0.68
N PRO A 79 -7.59 -10.19 1.50
CA PRO A 79 -6.91 -10.20 2.78
C PRO A 79 -7.69 -10.99 3.83
N ASP A 80 -6.97 -11.59 4.76
CA ASP A 80 -7.49 -12.14 6.00
C ASP A 80 -6.60 -11.63 7.13
N VAL A 81 -7.07 -10.55 7.77
CA VAL A 81 -6.37 -9.86 8.86
C VAL A 81 -7.23 -9.93 10.10
N ASN A 82 -6.64 -10.43 11.19
CA ASN A 82 -7.33 -10.66 12.46
C ASN A 82 -6.61 -9.95 13.59
N ILE A 83 -7.40 -9.38 14.51
CA ILE A 83 -6.94 -8.73 15.72
C ILE A 83 -7.41 -9.54 16.92
N SER A 84 -6.54 -9.67 17.92
CA SER A 84 -6.87 -10.27 19.20
C SER A 84 -6.32 -9.44 20.36
N GLY A 85 -6.91 -9.61 21.53
CA GLY A 85 -6.53 -8.89 22.74
C GLY A 85 -7.67 -8.79 23.75
N THR A 86 -7.39 -8.19 24.89
CA THR A 86 -8.38 -7.89 25.92
C THR A 86 -8.14 -6.48 26.45
N SER A 87 -9.20 -5.69 26.52
CA SER A 87 -9.16 -4.32 27.02
C SER A 87 -8.93 -4.32 28.54
N PRO A 88 -8.34 -3.27 29.13
CA PRO A 88 -8.33 -3.09 30.58
C PRO A 88 -9.74 -3.10 31.22
N SER A 89 -10.80 -2.86 30.44
CA SER A 89 -12.19 -3.01 30.90
C SER A 89 -12.64 -4.47 31.08
N GLY A 90 -11.84 -5.43 30.61
CA GLY A 90 -12.19 -6.85 30.50
C GLY A 90 -12.96 -7.21 29.22
N ARG A 91 -13.32 -6.24 28.37
CA ARG A 91 -13.98 -6.51 27.09
C ARG A 91 -12.99 -7.11 26.07
N SER A 92 -13.50 -7.97 25.20
CA SER A 92 -12.72 -8.54 24.12
C SER A 92 -12.29 -7.46 23.11
N LEU A 93 -11.03 -7.52 22.70
CA LEU A 93 -10.48 -6.78 21.56
C LEU A 93 -10.29 -7.71 20.36
N LYS A 94 -11.07 -8.78 20.28
CA LYS A 94 -11.07 -9.66 19.10
C LYS A 94 -11.85 -9.01 17.97
N ALA A 95 -11.24 -8.94 16.78
CA ALA A 95 -11.90 -8.53 15.55
C ALA A 95 -11.37 -9.39 14.40
N ASP A 96 -12.25 -10.18 13.81
CA ASP A 96 -11.90 -11.09 12.72
C ASP A 96 -12.15 -10.41 11.37
N ASN A 97 -11.29 -10.69 10.40
CA ASN A 97 -11.38 -10.25 9.01
C ASN A 97 -11.64 -8.74 8.83
N ILE A 98 -10.75 -7.92 9.39
CA ILE A 98 -10.90 -6.45 9.41
C ILE A 98 -10.51 -5.77 8.09
N ALA A 99 -9.89 -6.49 7.16
CA ALA A 99 -9.43 -5.95 5.88
C ALA A 99 -10.30 -6.52 4.75
N PRO A 100 -11.22 -5.74 4.17
CA PRO A 100 -12.14 -6.23 3.15
C PRO A 100 -11.41 -6.52 1.84
N THR A 101 -12.05 -7.34 1.00
CA THR A 101 -11.54 -7.67 -0.33
C THR A 101 -11.63 -6.48 -1.28
N ALA A 102 -10.69 -6.35 -2.21
CA ALA A 102 -10.63 -5.22 -3.14
C ALA A 102 -10.39 -5.68 -4.58
N TRP A 103 -10.90 -4.89 -5.54
CA TRP A 103 -10.53 -5.00 -6.95
C TRP A 103 -9.66 -3.81 -7.33
N VAL A 104 -8.44 -4.08 -7.81
CA VAL A 104 -7.50 -3.06 -8.30
C VAL A 104 -7.42 -3.17 -9.82
N PRO A 105 -8.18 -2.34 -10.56
CA PRO A 105 -8.11 -2.32 -12.03
C PRO A 105 -6.83 -1.66 -12.51
N ASN A 106 -6.38 -2.07 -13.69
CA ASN A 106 -5.24 -1.48 -14.36
C ASN A 106 -5.48 -1.41 -15.87
N MET A 107 -4.96 -0.35 -16.50
CA MET A 107 -5.03 -0.14 -17.95
C MET A 107 -3.79 0.59 -18.43
N HIS A 108 -3.25 0.16 -19.56
CA HIS A 108 -2.01 0.66 -20.14
C HIS A 108 -2.13 0.75 -21.65
N PHE A 109 -1.54 1.80 -22.21
CA PHE A 109 -1.39 1.97 -23.62
C PHE A 109 0.00 2.56 -23.90
N VAL A 110 0.68 2.02 -24.91
CA VAL A 110 1.99 2.47 -25.38
C VAL A 110 1.92 2.64 -26.88
N ALA A 111 2.48 3.72 -27.41
CA ALA A 111 2.61 3.92 -28.83
C ALA A 111 3.97 4.55 -29.19
N PRO A 112 4.81 3.88 -29.99
CA PRO A 112 5.98 4.51 -30.58
C PRO A 112 5.54 5.58 -31.59
N ILE A 113 6.27 6.68 -31.64
CA ILE A 113 6.08 7.77 -32.62
C ILE A 113 7.09 7.60 -33.76
N ASN A 114 8.34 7.31 -33.40
CA ASN A 114 9.43 7.00 -34.32
C ASN A 114 10.50 6.18 -33.57
N ASP A 115 11.63 5.89 -34.23
CA ASP A 115 12.72 5.08 -33.65
C ASP A 115 13.34 5.67 -32.36
N GLN A 116 13.14 6.96 -32.12
CA GLN A 116 13.70 7.68 -30.97
C GLN A 116 12.66 8.05 -29.91
N PHE A 117 11.41 8.30 -30.28
CA PHE A 117 10.38 8.82 -29.39
C PHE A 117 9.15 7.94 -29.35
N GLY A 118 8.56 7.83 -28.18
CA GLY A 118 7.26 7.20 -27.96
C GLY A 118 6.54 7.83 -26.79
N TRP A 119 5.28 7.48 -26.62
CA TRP A 119 4.48 7.89 -25.47
C TRP A 119 3.66 6.73 -24.92
N GLY A 120 3.20 6.87 -23.69
CA GLY A 120 2.32 5.90 -23.05
C GLY A 120 1.40 6.59 -22.05
N ALA A 121 0.25 5.97 -21.83
CA ALA A 121 -0.71 6.38 -20.82
C ALA A 121 -1.13 5.17 -19.99
N SER A 122 -1.43 5.39 -18.70
CA SER A 122 -1.93 4.32 -17.84
C SER A 122 -2.88 4.82 -16.76
N ILE A 123 -3.72 3.91 -16.29
CA ILE A 123 -4.61 4.06 -15.14
C ILE A 123 -4.27 2.93 -14.18
N THR A 124 -3.77 3.26 -13.00
CA THR A 124 -3.35 2.29 -11.98
C THR A 124 -3.73 2.76 -10.58
N SER A 125 -3.48 1.95 -9.56
CA SER A 125 -3.45 2.38 -8.15
C SER A 125 -2.09 2.03 -7.54
N ASN A 126 -1.50 2.97 -6.80
CA ASN A 126 -0.22 2.74 -6.11
C ASN A 126 -0.36 2.83 -4.59
N TYR A 127 -1.52 3.26 -4.10
CA TYR A 127 -1.81 3.43 -2.69
C TYR A 127 -3.26 3.08 -2.42
N GLY A 128 -3.51 2.32 -1.36
CA GLY A 128 -4.84 1.94 -0.97
C GLY A 128 -4.84 1.28 0.40
N LEU A 129 -5.92 1.52 1.14
CA LEU A 129 -6.14 0.95 2.46
C LEU A 129 -7.64 0.81 2.66
N ALA A 130 -8.06 -0.32 3.23
CA ALA A 130 -9.39 -0.49 3.76
C ALA A 130 -9.27 -1.32 5.03
N THR A 131 -9.76 -0.76 6.14
CA THR A 131 -9.85 -1.45 7.42
C THR A 131 -11.18 -1.11 8.07
N GLU A 132 -11.95 -2.11 8.46
CA GLU A 132 -13.28 -1.97 9.04
C GLU A 132 -13.42 -2.83 10.30
N PHE A 133 -13.86 -2.19 11.38
CA PHE A 133 -14.29 -2.83 12.62
C PHE A 133 -15.78 -2.52 12.84
N ASN A 134 -16.48 -3.42 13.54
CA ASN A 134 -17.83 -3.13 14.03
C ASN A 134 -17.84 -1.82 14.84
N ASP A 135 -18.86 -0.98 14.67
CA ASP A 135 -19.00 0.29 15.40
C ASP A 135 -19.11 0.10 16.93
N THR A 136 -19.55 -1.07 17.38
CA THR A 136 -19.60 -1.46 18.80
C THR A 136 -18.29 -2.07 19.34
N TYR A 137 -17.22 -2.12 18.55
CA TYR A 137 -15.93 -2.68 18.95
C TYR A 137 -15.34 -1.92 20.15
N ALA A 138 -14.83 -2.65 21.16
CA ALA A 138 -14.33 -2.04 22.39
C ALA A 138 -13.13 -1.12 22.15
N GLY A 139 -12.24 -1.45 21.19
CA GLY A 139 -11.16 -0.58 20.73
C GLY A 139 -11.57 0.46 19.67
N GLY A 140 -12.86 0.80 19.57
CA GLY A 140 -13.43 1.65 18.51
C GLY A 140 -12.79 3.03 18.36
N SER A 141 -12.12 3.54 19.42
CA SER A 141 -11.47 4.86 19.39
C SER A 141 -10.21 4.90 18.52
N VAL A 142 -9.61 3.75 18.29
CA VAL A 142 -8.41 3.58 17.45
C VAL A 142 -8.67 2.67 16.24
N GLY A 143 -9.73 1.85 16.29
CA GLY A 143 -10.27 1.05 15.18
C GLY A 143 -11.28 1.84 14.33
N GLY A 144 -12.48 1.29 14.13
CA GLY A 144 -13.53 1.91 13.30
C GLY A 144 -13.30 1.67 11.80
N THR A 145 -13.51 2.69 10.97
CA THR A 145 -13.34 2.57 9.50
C THR A 145 -12.20 3.46 9.03
N THR A 146 -11.33 2.93 8.17
CA THR A 146 -10.26 3.68 7.50
C THR A 146 -10.20 3.23 6.06
N ASP A 147 -10.62 4.11 5.15
CA ASP A 147 -10.60 3.88 3.70
C ASP A 147 -9.74 4.93 3.01
N LEU A 148 -8.85 4.47 2.13
CA LEU A 148 -8.11 5.26 1.18
C LEU A 148 -8.16 4.55 -0.17
N GLU A 149 -8.78 5.18 -1.15
CA GLU A 149 -8.76 4.75 -2.54
C GLU A 149 -7.94 5.74 -3.36
N THR A 150 -7.05 5.26 -4.23
CA THR A 150 -6.34 6.11 -5.19
C THR A 150 -6.48 5.60 -6.61
N MET A 151 -6.62 6.54 -7.54
CA MET A 151 -6.53 6.31 -8.97
C MET A 151 -5.44 7.23 -9.53
N ASN A 152 -4.38 6.66 -10.06
CA ASN A 152 -3.29 7.37 -10.70
C ASN A 152 -3.51 7.37 -12.22
N LEU A 153 -3.71 8.55 -12.80
CA LEU A 153 -3.67 8.77 -14.24
C LEU A 153 -2.27 9.23 -14.63
N ASN A 154 -1.58 8.41 -15.42
CA ASN A 154 -0.24 8.71 -15.89
C ASN A 154 -0.21 8.97 -17.39
N LEU A 155 0.49 10.01 -17.81
CA LEU A 155 0.88 10.26 -19.19
C LEU A 155 2.39 10.46 -19.25
N SER A 156 3.07 9.67 -20.08
CA SER A 156 4.52 9.60 -20.15
C SER A 156 5.03 9.67 -21.58
N GLY A 157 6.23 10.22 -21.75
CA GLY A 157 7.01 10.18 -22.97
C GLY A 157 8.38 9.57 -22.72
N ALA A 158 8.97 9.01 -23.77
CA ALA A 158 10.33 8.48 -23.70
C ALA A 158 11.16 8.82 -24.94
N TYR A 159 12.47 8.83 -24.72
CA TYR A 159 13.49 9.13 -25.71
C TYR A 159 14.61 8.09 -25.67
N ARG A 160 14.84 7.41 -26.79
CA ARG A 160 15.98 6.52 -27.04
C ARG A 160 17.15 7.35 -27.57
N LEU A 161 18.14 7.60 -26.71
CA LEU A 161 19.34 8.37 -27.08
C LEU A 161 20.23 7.58 -28.03
N ASN A 162 20.41 6.29 -27.76
CA ASN A 162 21.19 5.36 -28.57
C ASN A 162 20.72 3.92 -28.28
N ASN A 163 21.43 2.93 -28.82
CA ASN A 163 21.09 1.51 -28.64
C ASN A 163 21.20 1.01 -27.19
N ALA A 164 21.87 1.75 -26.30
CA ALA A 164 22.08 1.36 -24.92
C ALA A 164 21.25 2.18 -23.92
N TRP A 165 20.96 3.45 -24.22
CA TRP A 165 20.36 4.37 -23.24
C TRP A 165 19.01 4.92 -23.72
N SER A 166 18.00 4.76 -22.86
CA SER A 166 16.70 5.39 -23.00
C SER A 166 16.29 6.12 -21.72
N PHE A 167 15.55 7.20 -21.88
CA PHE A 167 15.08 8.07 -20.80
C PHE A 167 13.57 8.24 -20.92
N GLY A 168 12.87 8.24 -19.79
CA GLY A 168 11.43 8.47 -19.75
C GLY A 168 11.05 9.47 -18.67
N LEU A 169 9.98 10.21 -18.92
CA LEU A 169 9.39 11.17 -17.99
C LEU A 169 7.86 11.08 -18.08
N GLY A 170 7.21 11.11 -16.93
CA GLY A 170 5.77 10.99 -16.78
C GLY A 170 5.19 12.02 -15.82
N PHE A 171 3.95 12.42 -16.09
CA PHE A 171 3.12 13.24 -15.21
C PHE A 171 1.99 12.39 -14.65
N ASN A 172 1.71 12.56 -13.36
CA ASN A 172 0.71 11.80 -12.63
C ASN A 172 -0.35 12.77 -12.09
N ALA A 173 -1.63 12.49 -12.40
CA ALA A 173 -2.77 13.09 -11.74
C ALA A 173 -3.43 12.02 -10.87
N VAL A 174 -3.36 12.18 -9.55
CA VAL A 174 -3.84 11.21 -8.58
C VAL A 174 -5.16 11.70 -7.99
N TYR A 175 -6.24 10.98 -8.24
CA TYR A 175 -7.50 11.18 -7.55
C TYR A 175 -7.54 10.29 -6.32
N ALA A 176 -7.78 10.87 -5.14
CA ALA A 176 -7.93 10.11 -3.91
C ALA A 176 -9.28 10.35 -3.26
N ARG A 177 -9.83 9.28 -2.68
CA ARG A 177 -10.99 9.31 -1.80
C ARG A 177 -10.56 8.77 -0.45
N ALA A 178 -10.90 9.47 0.63
CA ALA A 178 -10.56 9.04 1.97
C ALA A 178 -11.78 9.15 2.89
N LYS A 179 -11.90 8.18 3.80
CA LYS A 179 -12.89 8.15 4.86
C LYS A 179 -12.24 7.62 6.14
N ILE A 180 -12.43 8.34 7.25
CA ILE A 180 -12.01 7.91 8.59
C ILE A 180 -13.22 8.03 9.51
N GLU A 181 -13.58 6.95 10.18
CA GLU A 181 -14.55 6.94 11.27
C GLU A 181 -13.95 6.29 12.51
N ARG A 182 -14.10 6.95 13.66
CA ARG A 182 -13.72 6.43 14.97
C ARG A 182 -14.92 6.49 15.91
N PHE A 183 -15.01 5.53 16.81
CA PHE A 183 -16.12 5.38 17.76
C PHE A 183 -15.63 5.41 19.21
N ALA A 184 -16.50 5.59 20.18
CA ALA A 184 -16.08 5.69 21.58
C ALA A 184 -15.51 4.39 22.13
N GLY A 185 -15.96 3.24 21.63
CA GLY A 185 -15.55 1.93 22.12
C GLY A 185 -15.89 1.76 23.60
N ASP A 186 -14.92 1.37 24.42
CA ASP A 186 -15.08 1.28 25.87
C ASP A 186 -14.41 2.42 26.66
N LEU A 187 -13.96 3.49 25.98
CA LEU A 187 -13.33 4.64 26.64
C LEU A 187 -14.19 5.23 27.76
N GLY A 188 -15.52 5.31 27.55
CA GLY A 188 -16.46 5.77 28.56
C GLY A 188 -16.42 4.93 29.85
N GLN A 189 -16.30 3.61 29.71
CA GLN A 189 -16.19 2.65 30.83
C GLN A 189 -14.84 2.75 31.52
N LEU A 190 -13.75 2.87 30.75
CA LEU A 190 -12.40 3.05 31.28
C LEU A 190 -12.29 4.33 32.10
N VAL A 191 -12.80 5.45 31.58
CA VAL A 191 -12.83 6.75 32.28
C VAL A 191 -13.70 6.68 33.53
N ALA A 192 -14.90 6.09 33.44
CA ALA A 192 -15.77 5.94 34.59
C ALA A 192 -15.12 5.09 35.70
N GLY A 193 -14.48 3.97 35.34
CA GLY A 193 -13.73 3.13 36.26
C GLY A 193 -12.61 3.91 36.97
N GLN A 194 -11.86 4.72 36.22
CA GLN A 194 -10.78 5.54 36.77
C GLN A 194 -11.31 6.64 37.71
N ILE A 195 -12.43 7.30 37.38
CA ILE A 195 -13.06 8.30 38.25
C ILE A 195 -13.51 7.65 39.56
N MET A 196 -14.14 6.47 39.49
CA MET A 196 -14.65 5.75 40.66
C MET A 196 -13.53 5.24 41.58
N GLN A 197 -12.34 4.97 41.04
CA GLN A 197 -11.15 4.60 41.82
C GLN A 197 -10.41 5.81 42.42
N SER A 198 -10.71 7.03 41.95
CA SER A 198 -10.11 8.26 42.45
C SER A 198 -10.87 8.83 43.67
N PRO A 199 -10.29 9.78 44.44
CA PRO A 199 -11.02 10.49 45.49
C PRO A 199 -12.30 11.18 45.02
N ALA A 200 -12.39 11.55 43.74
CA ALA A 200 -13.59 12.17 43.18
C ALA A 200 -14.79 11.21 43.19
N GLY A 201 -14.58 9.89 43.13
CA GLY A 201 -15.63 8.87 43.18
C GLY A 201 -16.46 8.88 44.48
N GLN A 202 -15.94 9.49 45.55
CA GLN A 202 -16.65 9.65 46.82
C GLN A 202 -17.52 10.92 46.88
N THR A 203 -17.47 11.75 45.84
CA THR A 203 -18.25 12.99 45.73
C THR A 203 -19.45 12.78 44.81
N PRO A 204 -20.60 13.42 45.07
CA PRO A 204 -21.75 13.37 44.15
C PRO A 204 -21.41 13.84 42.73
N GLN A 205 -20.52 14.83 42.60
CA GLN A 205 -20.08 15.35 41.31
C GLN A 205 -19.24 14.33 40.54
N GLY A 206 -18.31 13.63 41.20
CA GLY A 206 -17.52 12.58 40.56
C GLY A 206 -18.35 11.37 40.16
N GLN A 207 -19.36 11.00 40.96
CA GLN A 207 -20.31 9.93 40.59
C GLN A 207 -21.15 10.32 39.36
N ALA A 208 -21.64 11.56 39.30
CA ALA A 208 -22.37 12.06 38.13
C ALA A 208 -21.48 12.13 36.88
N LEU A 209 -20.21 12.50 37.02
CA LEU A 209 -19.24 12.52 35.92
C LEU A 209 -18.93 11.10 35.44
N ALA A 210 -18.74 10.14 36.35
CA ALA A 210 -18.55 8.74 36.01
C ALA A 210 -19.77 8.15 35.30
N ALA A 211 -20.99 8.48 35.74
CA ALA A 211 -22.22 8.08 35.07
C ALA A 211 -22.32 8.68 33.65
N THR A 212 -21.91 9.94 33.48
CA THR A 212 -21.87 10.60 32.16
C THR A 212 -20.88 9.90 31.23
N ALA A 213 -19.67 9.58 31.71
CA ALA A 213 -18.68 8.85 30.91
C ALA A 213 -19.16 7.44 30.57
N ASN A 214 -19.70 6.71 31.55
CA ASN A 214 -20.19 5.34 31.36
C ASN A 214 -21.43 5.26 30.46
N GLY A 215 -22.19 6.35 30.34
CA GLY A 215 -23.36 6.46 29.47
C GLY A 215 -23.02 6.75 28.00
N ILE A 216 -21.74 6.85 27.63
CA ILE A 216 -21.33 6.98 26.23
C ILE A 216 -21.37 5.59 25.59
N ASP A 217 -22.30 5.39 24.66
CA ASP A 217 -22.44 4.13 23.93
C ASP A 217 -21.21 3.88 23.05
N SER A 218 -20.83 2.61 22.88
CA SER A 218 -19.61 2.24 22.15
C SER A 218 -19.59 2.71 20.70
N ASN A 219 -20.75 2.79 20.06
CA ASN A 219 -20.91 3.24 18.68
C ASN A 219 -21.13 4.77 18.56
N THR A 220 -20.94 5.53 19.65
CA THR A 220 -20.91 7.00 19.57
C THR A 220 -19.75 7.41 18.66
N LYS A 221 -20.03 8.08 17.54
CA LYS A 221 -18.99 8.49 16.58
C LYS A 221 -18.18 9.64 17.16
N ILE A 222 -16.90 9.40 17.46
CA ILE A 222 -16.02 10.40 18.07
C ILE A 222 -15.24 11.21 17.03
N ALA A 223 -15.06 10.68 15.83
CA ALA A 223 -14.53 11.41 14.68
C ALA A 223 -15.08 10.84 13.37
N HIS A 224 -15.41 11.74 12.46
CA HIS A 224 -15.75 11.46 11.07
C HIS A 224 -14.95 12.42 10.20
N LEU A 225 -14.22 11.90 9.22
CA LEU A 225 -13.57 12.66 8.17
C LEU A 225 -13.91 12.01 6.84
N ASN A 226 -14.36 12.79 5.86
CA ASN A 226 -14.47 12.30 4.49
C ASN A 226 -14.07 13.38 3.48
N GLY A 227 -13.56 12.95 2.33
CA GLY A 227 -13.19 13.87 1.27
C GLY A 227 -12.68 13.17 0.03
N ASN A 228 -12.71 13.90 -1.07
CA ASN A 228 -12.07 13.53 -2.31
C ASN A 228 -11.25 14.71 -2.85
N GLN A 229 -10.10 14.43 -3.44
CA GLN A 229 -9.20 15.47 -3.89
C GLN A 229 -8.23 14.95 -4.95
N TRP A 230 -7.77 15.86 -5.80
CA TRP A 230 -6.66 15.63 -6.73
C TRP A 230 -5.32 16.04 -6.12
N GLY A 231 -4.32 15.20 -6.31
CA GLY A 231 -2.90 15.52 -6.15
C GLY A 231 -2.16 15.35 -7.48
N PHE A 232 -1.01 15.99 -7.61
CA PHE A 232 -0.18 15.92 -8.81
C PHE A 232 1.25 15.55 -8.46
N GLY A 233 1.88 14.78 -9.34
CA GLY A 233 3.28 14.41 -9.23
C GLY A 233 3.88 14.05 -10.58
N TRP A 234 5.09 13.56 -10.57
CA TRP A 234 5.82 13.15 -11.76
C TRP A 234 6.67 11.91 -11.45
N ASN A 235 7.06 11.19 -12.49
CA ASN A 235 7.97 10.07 -12.37
C ASN A 235 8.95 10.06 -13.54
N ALA A 236 10.15 9.56 -13.33
CA ALA A 236 11.18 9.46 -14.34
C ALA A 236 11.83 8.09 -14.32
N GLY A 237 12.42 7.71 -15.43
CA GLY A 237 13.08 6.43 -15.58
C GLY A 237 14.25 6.49 -16.54
N ILE A 238 15.27 5.70 -16.24
CA ILE A 238 16.43 5.46 -17.08
C ILE A 238 16.47 3.96 -17.36
N LEU A 239 16.68 3.60 -18.62
CA LEU A 239 16.91 2.23 -19.05
C LEU A 239 18.30 2.14 -19.69
N TYR A 240 19.05 1.15 -19.25
CA TYR A 240 20.35 0.78 -19.79
C TYR A 240 20.30 -0.66 -20.33
N GLU A 241 20.44 -0.83 -21.64
CA GLU A 241 20.50 -2.11 -22.33
C GLU A 241 21.97 -2.43 -22.64
N LEU A 242 22.49 -3.57 -22.14
CA LEU A 242 23.79 -4.09 -22.59
C LEU A 242 23.64 -4.69 -23.99
N ASP A 243 22.54 -5.41 -24.16
CA ASP A 243 22.08 -6.03 -25.39
C ASP A 243 20.56 -6.25 -25.30
N LYS A 244 19.96 -6.88 -26.33
CA LYS A 244 18.50 -7.14 -26.34
C LYS A 244 18.01 -8.08 -25.23
N ASN A 245 18.91 -8.84 -24.61
CA ASN A 245 18.62 -9.86 -23.60
C ASN A 245 18.88 -9.37 -22.16
N ASN A 246 19.69 -8.33 -21.97
CA ASN A 246 20.14 -7.90 -20.65
C ASN A 246 19.98 -6.38 -20.49
N ARG A 247 19.16 -5.97 -19.51
CA ARG A 247 18.88 -4.56 -19.25
C ARG A 247 18.64 -4.25 -17.78
N TYR A 248 18.92 -3.00 -17.43
CA TYR A 248 18.90 -2.47 -16.08
C TYR A 248 18.21 -1.12 -16.06
N ALA A 249 17.52 -0.81 -14.97
CA ALA A 249 16.78 0.43 -14.86
C ALA A 249 16.94 1.09 -13.50
N LEU A 250 16.84 2.41 -13.50
CA LEU A 250 16.65 3.24 -12.32
C LEU A 250 15.40 4.09 -12.54
N THR A 251 14.47 4.07 -11.60
CA THR A 251 13.25 4.87 -11.65
C THR A 251 13.07 5.67 -10.38
N TYR A 252 12.44 6.82 -10.53
CA TYR A 252 12.00 7.68 -9.43
C TYR A 252 10.54 8.08 -9.64
N ARG A 253 9.76 8.07 -8.55
CA ARG A 253 8.40 8.60 -8.48
C ARG A 253 8.35 9.65 -7.38
N SER A 254 7.89 10.85 -7.69
CA SER A 254 7.82 11.94 -6.73
C SER A 254 6.81 11.66 -5.62
N GLU A 255 6.99 12.35 -4.50
CA GLU A 255 5.92 12.53 -3.51
C GLU A 255 4.69 13.15 -4.20
N VAL A 256 3.50 12.77 -3.74
CA VAL A 256 2.23 13.42 -4.15
C VAL A 256 1.50 13.88 -2.91
N LYS A 257 1.30 15.19 -2.79
CA LYS A 257 0.52 15.80 -1.71
C LYS A 257 -0.94 15.91 -2.12
N ILE A 258 -1.83 15.51 -1.21
CA ILE A 258 -3.28 15.59 -1.39
C ILE A 258 -3.87 16.40 -0.24
N ASP A 259 -4.25 17.64 -0.54
CA ASP A 259 -4.84 18.56 0.43
C ASP A 259 -6.38 18.44 0.42
N PHE A 260 -6.90 17.47 1.16
CA PHE A 260 -8.34 17.23 1.27
C PHE A 260 -9.05 18.46 1.83
N LYS A 261 -10.14 18.85 1.16
CA LYS A 261 -11.11 19.85 1.62
C LYS A 261 -12.42 19.13 1.85
N GLY A 262 -12.53 18.52 3.03
CA GLY A 262 -13.57 17.57 3.37
C GLY A 262 -14.49 18.05 4.48
N ASN A 263 -15.25 17.11 5.01
CA ASN A 263 -16.12 17.33 6.16
C ASN A 263 -15.52 16.69 7.41
N TYR A 264 -15.72 17.33 8.55
CA TYR A 264 -15.45 16.80 9.87
C TYR A 264 -16.70 16.84 10.73
N SER A 265 -16.95 15.78 11.51
CA SER A 265 -17.95 15.78 12.59
C SER A 265 -17.58 14.85 13.73
N SER A 266 -18.24 15.05 14.86
CA SER A 266 -18.15 14.23 16.07
C SER A 266 -19.45 14.34 16.87
N ASP A 267 -20.03 13.21 17.23
CA ASP A 267 -21.33 13.10 17.92
C ASP A 267 -21.22 13.40 19.42
N LEU A 268 -19.99 13.46 19.95
CA LEU A 268 -19.76 13.89 21.32
C LEU A 268 -20.32 15.30 21.57
N ASN A 269 -20.81 15.52 22.79
CA ASN A 269 -21.28 16.83 23.21
C ASN A 269 -20.11 17.85 23.22
N ARG A 270 -20.35 19.09 22.77
CA ARG A 270 -19.32 20.14 22.76
C ARG A 270 -18.75 20.47 24.15
N ALA A 271 -19.45 20.06 25.22
CA ALA A 271 -18.96 20.13 26.60
C ALA A 271 -17.68 19.30 26.84
N PHE A 272 -17.28 18.40 25.93
CA PHE A 272 -16.00 17.67 26.04
C PHE A 272 -14.80 18.48 25.54
N ASN A 273 -15.02 19.60 24.84
CA ASN A 273 -13.95 20.42 24.26
C ASN A 273 -13.21 21.27 25.32
N ASN A 274 -11.98 21.66 25.00
CA ASN A 274 -11.16 22.63 25.76
C ASN A 274 -10.67 22.16 27.14
N TYR A 275 -10.84 20.88 27.48
CA TYR A 275 -10.29 20.27 28.70
C TYR A 275 -8.90 19.63 28.50
N GLY A 276 -8.31 19.72 27.30
CA GLY A 276 -7.01 19.11 26.99
C GLY A 276 -7.03 17.57 26.96
N LEU A 277 -8.20 16.98 26.81
CA LEU A 277 -8.38 15.53 26.71
C LEU A 277 -7.85 15.02 25.35
N PRO A 278 -7.26 13.82 25.28
CA PRO A 278 -6.79 13.21 24.03
C PRO A 278 -7.96 12.61 23.23
N ILE A 279 -9.01 13.39 23.00
CA ILE A 279 -10.17 13.04 22.18
C ILE A 279 -10.28 14.04 21.01
N PRO A 280 -10.83 13.62 19.86
CA PRO A 280 -11.10 14.55 18.76
C PRO A 280 -12.09 15.64 19.17
N THR A 281 -12.06 16.77 18.46
CA THR A 281 -12.92 17.92 18.74
C THR A 281 -14.40 17.54 18.59
N ALA A 282 -15.18 17.68 19.65
CA ALA A 282 -16.60 17.38 19.69
C ALA A 282 -17.42 18.45 18.95
N THR A 283 -18.43 18.06 18.18
CA THR A 283 -19.27 18.99 17.40
C THR A 283 -20.74 18.94 17.77
N GLY A 284 -21.16 17.97 18.60
CA GLY A 284 -22.57 17.67 18.88
C GLY A 284 -23.31 17.18 17.64
N GLY A 285 -22.63 16.41 16.77
CA GLY A 285 -23.15 15.91 15.49
C GLY A 285 -23.16 16.93 14.35
N ALA A 286 -22.81 18.20 14.60
CA ALA A 286 -22.77 19.21 13.56
C ALA A 286 -21.58 18.98 12.59
N THR A 287 -21.87 18.96 11.30
CA THR A 287 -20.80 18.91 10.28
C THR A 287 -20.14 20.28 10.12
N GLN A 288 -18.81 20.30 10.04
CA GLN A 288 -18.00 21.47 9.73
C GLN A 288 -16.93 21.13 8.68
N SER A 289 -16.33 22.15 8.08
CA SER A 289 -15.23 21.96 7.13
C SER A 289 -13.98 21.41 7.85
N GLY A 290 -13.37 20.38 7.26
CA GLY A 290 -12.12 19.77 7.70
C GLY A 290 -11.08 19.78 6.59
N TYR A 291 -9.84 20.13 6.91
CA TYR A 291 -8.71 20.14 5.98
C TYR A 291 -7.64 19.17 6.46
N LEU A 292 -7.17 18.28 5.59
CA LEU A 292 -6.11 17.31 5.91
C LEU A 292 -5.19 17.13 4.72
N THR A 293 -3.89 17.20 4.95
CA THR A 293 -2.88 16.88 3.95
C THR A 293 -2.45 15.42 4.11
N LEU A 294 -2.58 14.65 3.04
CA LEU A 294 -2.01 13.30 2.92
C LEU A 294 -0.79 13.36 1.99
N ASN A 295 0.36 12.92 2.48
CA ASN A 295 1.57 12.79 1.68
C ASN A 295 1.69 11.33 1.22
N LEU A 296 1.55 11.10 -0.08
CA LEU A 296 1.88 9.81 -0.70
C LEU A 296 3.39 9.79 -0.95
N PRO A 297 4.15 8.84 -0.37
CA PRO A 297 5.60 8.83 -0.43
C PRO A 297 6.20 8.83 -1.84
N GLU A 298 7.39 9.39 -1.96
CA GLU A 298 8.25 9.17 -3.12
C GLU A 298 8.84 7.74 -3.12
N MET A 299 9.25 7.27 -4.30
CA MET A 299 9.80 5.94 -4.48
C MET A 299 10.99 5.94 -5.45
N TRP A 300 12.03 5.22 -5.09
CA TRP A 300 13.14 4.85 -5.96
C TRP A 300 13.11 3.36 -6.23
N GLU A 301 13.46 2.92 -7.44
CA GLU A 301 13.62 1.49 -7.73
C GLU A 301 14.75 1.24 -8.71
N VAL A 302 15.55 0.22 -8.40
CA VAL A 302 16.56 -0.34 -9.28
C VAL A 302 16.09 -1.73 -9.71
N SER A 303 16.10 -1.99 -11.00
CA SER A 303 15.64 -3.25 -11.59
C SER A 303 16.66 -3.84 -12.55
N GLY A 304 16.68 -5.17 -12.65
CA GLY A 304 17.46 -5.91 -13.65
C GLY A 304 16.63 -7.01 -14.30
N TYR A 305 16.86 -7.21 -15.59
CA TYR A 305 16.33 -8.31 -16.39
C TYR A 305 17.48 -8.94 -17.17
N ASN A 306 17.62 -10.26 -17.06
CA ASN A 306 18.64 -11.02 -17.77
C ASN A 306 18.01 -12.27 -18.38
N ARG A 307 17.93 -12.31 -19.72
CA ARG A 307 17.54 -13.49 -20.48
C ARG A 307 18.78 -14.37 -20.68
N VAL A 308 18.87 -15.41 -19.85
CA VAL A 308 20.04 -16.29 -19.73
C VAL A 308 20.00 -17.47 -20.69
N ASP A 309 18.84 -17.75 -21.27
CA ASP A 309 18.56 -18.80 -22.26
C ASP A 309 17.37 -18.37 -23.14
N PRO A 310 17.19 -18.89 -24.37
CA PRO A 310 16.00 -18.60 -25.17
C PRO A 310 14.69 -18.82 -24.40
N GLN A 311 14.63 -19.81 -23.51
CA GLN A 311 13.47 -20.10 -22.71
C GLN A 311 13.52 -19.53 -21.28
N TRP A 312 14.65 -19.04 -20.77
CA TRP A 312 14.74 -18.58 -19.38
C TRP A 312 15.22 -17.14 -19.23
N ALA A 313 14.49 -16.39 -18.40
CA ALA A 313 14.93 -15.10 -17.89
C ALA A 313 14.86 -15.06 -16.35
N ILE A 314 15.77 -14.29 -15.76
CA ILE A 314 15.80 -13.96 -14.34
C ILE A 314 15.68 -12.45 -14.20
N HIS A 315 14.88 -12.01 -13.24
CA HIS A 315 14.59 -10.61 -13.03
C HIS A 315 14.49 -10.31 -11.53
N TYR A 316 14.91 -9.12 -11.14
CA TYR A 316 15.04 -8.74 -9.73
C TYR A 316 14.99 -7.23 -9.56
N SER A 317 14.57 -6.78 -8.39
CA SER A 317 14.59 -5.36 -8.05
C SER A 317 14.79 -5.10 -6.56
N LEU A 318 15.25 -3.88 -6.29
CA LEU A 318 15.28 -3.25 -4.98
C LEU A 318 14.55 -1.92 -5.11
N ALA A 319 13.41 -1.78 -4.44
CA ALA A 319 12.70 -0.52 -4.29
C ALA A 319 12.97 0.08 -2.91
N TYR A 320 12.96 1.40 -2.82
CA TYR A 320 13.08 2.19 -1.61
C TYR A 320 11.96 3.22 -1.60
N THR A 321 11.19 3.29 -0.52
CA THR A 321 10.10 4.24 -0.36
C THR A 321 10.38 5.14 0.83
N SER A 322 10.38 6.46 0.62
CA SER A 322 10.67 7.48 1.65
C SER A 322 9.45 7.73 2.53
N TRP A 323 8.98 6.67 3.20
CA TRP A 323 7.82 6.70 4.08
C TRP A 323 7.93 7.68 5.26
N SER A 324 9.14 8.17 5.56
CA SER A 324 9.35 9.29 6.48
C SER A 324 8.63 10.59 6.08
N GLN A 325 8.09 10.69 4.85
CA GLN A 325 7.18 11.78 4.46
C GLN A 325 5.78 11.68 5.12
N PHE A 326 5.41 10.49 5.60
CA PHE A 326 4.13 10.21 6.25
C PHE A 326 4.26 10.22 7.78
N GLN A 327 4.26 11.41 8.37
CA GLN A 327 4.50 11.60 9.81
C GLN A 327 3.24 11.66 10.67
N GLN A 328 2.14 12.16 10.14
CA GLN A 328 0.89 12.31 10.88
C GLN A 328 -0.29 12.52 9.95
N LEU A 329 -1.48 12.22 10.46
CA LEU A 329 -2.77 12.63 9.92
C LEU A 329 -3.33 13.73 10.82
N LYS A 330 -3.41 14.96 10.32
CA LYS A 330 -3.93 16.11 11.07
C LYS A 330 -5.04 16.79 10.29
N ALA A 331 -6.24 16.84 10.87
CA ALA A 331 -7.36 17.60 10.35
C ALA A 331 -7.48 18.95 11.06
N THR A 332 -7.70 20.03 10.30
CA THR A 332 -7.90 21.39 10.81
C THR A 332 -9.23 22.00 10.34
N SER A 333 -9.73 22.99 11.06
CA SER A 333 -10.88 23.82 10.66
C SER A 333 -10.46 24.92 9.68
N THR A 334 -11.44 25.70 9.18
CA THR A 334 -11.20 26.93 8.40
C THR A 334 -10.40 28.00 9.16
N SER A 335 -10.52 28.04 10.49
CA SER A 335 -9.76 28.94 11.37
C SER A 335 -8.37 28.43 11.71
N GLY A 336 -8.00 27.22 11.29
CA GLY A 336 -6.70 26.59 11.58
C GLY A 336 -6.67 25.80 12.89
N ASP A 337 -7.80 25.69 13.60
CA ASP A 337 -7.90 24.90 14.83
C ASP A 337 -7.79 23.40 14.53
N THR A 338 -7.19 22.63 15.43
CA THR A 338 -7.04 21.18 15.23
C THR A 338 -8.34 20.45 15.58
N LEU A 339 -8.79 19.56 14.70
CA LEU A 339 -10.02 18.79 14.85
C LEU A 339 -9.74 17.31 15.16
N PHE A 340 -8.75 16.76 14.48
CA PHE A 340 -8.28 15.39 14.63
C PHE A 340 -6.77 15.38 14.44
N GLN A 341 -6.06 14.57 15.21
CA GLN A 341 -4.62 14.38 15.02
C GLN A 341 -4.22 12.96 15.41
N LYS A 342 -3.49 12.30 14.54
CA LYS A 342 -2.85 11.00 14.79
C LYS A 342 -1.40 11.08 14.33
N HIS A 343 -0.47 10.84 15.25
CA HIS A 343 0.93 10.65 14.88
C HIS A 343 1.09 9.26 14.27
N GLU A 344 1.76 9.18 13.13
CA GLU A 344 2.03 7.93 12.41
C GLU A 344 3.51 7.59 12.50
N GLY A 345 4.39 8.58 12.28
CA GLY A 345 5.83 8.43 12.49
C GLY A 345 6.45 7.30 11.68
N PHE A 346 6.08 7.17 10.40
CA PHE A 346 6.61 6.12 9.55
C PHE A 346 8.11 6.35 9.28
N LYS A 347 8.84 5.26 9.06
CA LYS A 347 10.25 5.22 8.67
C LYS A 347 10.36 4.77 7.22
N ASP A 348 11.46 5.15 6.57
CA ASP A 348 11.77 4.66 5.24
C ASP A 348 11.93 3.15 5.22
N ALA A 349 11.64 2.56 4.06
CA ALA A 349 11.51 1.14 3.90
C ALA A 349 11.93 0.70 2.49
N TYR A 350 12.29 -0.57 2.35
CA TYR A 350 12.73 -1.15 1.10
C TYR A 350 11.92 -2.39 0.73
N ARG A 351 11.99 -2.79 -0.54
CA ARG A 351 11.40 -4.01 -1.04
C ARG A 351 12.40 -4.71 -1.95
N ILE A 352 12.65 -5.98 -1.69
CA ILE A 352 13.47 -6.84 -2.55
C ILE A 352 12.60 -7.89 -3.23
N ALA A 353 12.85 -8.13 -4.52
CA ALA A 353 12.09 -9.10 -5.27
C ALA A 353 12.99 -9.84 -6.27
N LEU A 354 12.74 -11.13 -6.44
CA LEU A 354 13.45 -12.02 -7.36
C LEU A 354 12.44 -12.96 -8.02
N GLY A 355 12.54 -13.10 -9.34
CA GLY A 355 11.67 -13.98 -10.11
C GLY A 355 12.36 -14.55 -11.34
N THR A 356 11.66 -15.49 -11.96
CA THR A 356 12.07 -16.10 -13.22
C THR A 356 10.87 -16.30 -14.13
N THR A 357 11.10 -16.12 -15.43
CA THR A 357 10.15 -16.39 -16.50
C THR A 357 10.69 -17.54 -17.35
N TYR A 358 9.83 -18.53 -17.60
CA TYR A 358 10.07 -19.65 -18.49
C TYR A 358 9.18 -19.54 -19.73
N TYR A 359 9.76 -19.16 -20.86
CA TYR A 359 9.12 -19.10 -22.17
C TYR A 359 9.07 -20.51 -22.77
N TYR A 360 8.03 -21.28 -22.47
CA TYR A 360 7.93 -22.70 -22.82
C TYR A 360 7.85 -22.90 -24.34
N ASP A 361 6.88 -22.27 -24.99
CA ASP A 361 6.71 -22.27 -26.44
C ASP A 361 6.09 -20.94 -26.91
N ASP A 362 5.65 -20.89 -28.18
CA ASP A 362 5.06 -19.68 -28.78
C ASP A 362 3.75 -19.23 -28.09
N ASN A 363 3.06 -20.12 -27.39
CA ASN A 363 1.78 -19.83 -26.75
C ASN A 363 1.91 -19.71 -25.22
N TRP A 364 2.72 -20.56 -24.59
CA TRP A 364 2.78 -20.68 -23.14
C TRP A 364 4.04 -20.05 -22.55
N THR A 365 3.85 -19.18 -21.57
CA THR A 365 4.92 -18.65 -20.74
C THR A 365 4.54 -18.79 -19.27
N PHE A 366 5.45 -19.30 -18.45
CA PHE A 366 5.25 -19.48 -17.01
C PHE A 366 6.17 -18.55 -16.22
N ARG A 367 5.75 -18.16 -15.03
CA ARG A 367 6.50 -17.26 -14.16
C ARG A 367 6.31 -17.63 -12.70
N THR A 368 7.32 -17.33 -11.89
CA THR A 368 7.25 -17.40 -10.44
C THR A 368 8.17 -16.35 -9.84
N GLY A 369 7.86 -15.91 -8.63
CA GLY A 369 8.70 -14.97 -7.91
C GLY A 369 8.47 -15.00 -6.41
N ILE A 370 9.49 -14.52 -5.72
CA ILE A 370 9.49 -14.27 -4.29
C ILE A 370 9.82 -12.80 -4.06
N ALA A 371 9.19 -12.22 -3.05
CA ALA A 371 9.50 -10.86 -2.64
C ALA A 371 9.36 -10.70 -1.14
N PHE A 372 9.95 -9.63 -0.66
CA PHE A 372 10.01 -9.29 0.73
C PHE A 372 10.01 -7.76 0.84
N ASP A 373 9.08 -7.22 1.62
CA ASP A 373 8.94 -5.78 1.81
C ASP A 373 9.59 -5.36 3.17
N ASP A 374 9.72 -4.07 3.53
CA ASP A 374 10.13 -3.61 4.87
C ASP A 374 9.17 -2.63 5.56
N SER A 375 8.78 -2.86 6.82
CA SER A 375 7.59 -2.20 7.34
C SER A 375 7.95 -0.76 7.59
N PRO A 376 7.23 0.18 6.98
CA PRO A 376 7.47 1.56 7.27
C PRO A 376 6.97 1.94 8.67
N VAL A 377 6.32 1.05 9.42
CA VAL A 377 5.75 1.36 10.72
C VAL A 377 6.66 0.85 11.84
N PRO A 378 7.34 1.74 12.59
CA PRO A 378 8.06 1.33 13.78
C PRO A 378 7.16 0.55 14.74
N ALA A 379 7.69 -0.48 15.39
CA ALA A 379 6.89 -1.38 16.22
C ALA A 379 6.07 -0.66 17.31
N GLN A 380 6.62 0.43 17.86
CA GLN A 380 5.97 1.28 18.87
C GLN A 380 4.90 2.25 18.33
N ASN A 381 4.84 2.44 17.01
CA ASN A 381 3.92 3.35 16.32
C ASN A 381 2.83 2.61 15.53
N ARG A 382 2.76 1.28 15.66
CA ARG A 382 1.74 0.47 14.97
C ARG A 382 0.33 0.87 15.39
N SER A 383 -0.60 0.73 14.47
CA SER A 383 -2.01 1.03 14.68
C SER A 383 -2.87 -0.10 14.12
N ILE A 384 -3.95 -0.46 14.82
CA ILE A 384 -4.88 -1.47 14.30
C ILE A 384 -5.68 -0.96 13.09
N SER A 385 -5.66 0.35 12.83
CA SER A 385 -6.30 0.95 11.64
C SER A 385 -5.46 0.81 10.36
N ILE A 386 -4.16 0.57 10.51
CA ILE A 386 -3.23 0.23 9.43
C ILE A 386 -2.47 -1.03 9.88
N PRO A 387 -3.09 -2.23 9.79
CA PRO A 387 -2.48 -3.48 10.26
C PRO A 387 -1.28 -3.83 9.37
N ASP A 388 -0.14 -3.26 9.71
CA ASP A 388 1.05 -3.34 8.89
C ASP A 388 2.14 -4.14 9.59
N GLN A 389 2.61 -5.13 8.84
CA GLN A 389 3.43 -6.21 9.31
C GLN A 389 4.03 -6.92 8.14
N ASP A 390 5.07 -7.64 8.45
CA ASP A 390 6.12 -7.98 7.56
C ASP A 390 5.71 -8.98 6.49
N ARG A 391 5.87 -8.66 5.20
CA ARG A 391 5.24 -9.38 4.09
C ARG A 391 6.25 -10.19 3.31
N PHE A 392 6.06 -11.50 3.32
CA PHE A 392 6.69 -12.40 2.36
C PHE A 392 5.70 -12.75 1.25
N TRP A 393 6.15 -12.61 0.00
CA TRP A 393 5.39 -12.93 -1.19
C TRP A 393 5.88 -14.24 -1.81
N LEU A 394 4.94 -15.08 -2.20
CA LEU A 394 5.17 -16.22 -3.08
C LEU A 394 4.17 -16.15 -4.23
N SER A 395 4.67 -16.11 -5.47
CA SER A 395 3.83 -15.87 -6.64
C SER A 395 4.09 -16.87 -7.75
N ALA A 396 3.04 -17.12 -8.55
CA ALA A 396 3.11 -17.89 -9.78
C ALA A 396 2.18 -17.27 -10.83
N GLY A 397 2.46 -17.49 -12.09
CA GLY A 397 1.59 -17.04 -13.16
C GLY A 397 1.86 -17.71 -14.49
N THR A 398 0.95 -17.47 -15.42
CA THR A 398 1.04 -17.96 -16.79
C THR A 398 0.57 -16.88 -17.76
N THR A 399 1.13 -16.89 -18.96
CA THR A 399 0.59 -16.18 -20.12
C THR A 399 0.21 -17.22 -21.15
N TYR A 400 -0.93 -17.01 -21.79
CA TYR A 400 -1.33 -17.71 -23.00
C TYR A 400 -1.43 -16.69 -24.14
N ALA A 401 -0.52 -16.76 -25.10
CA ALA A 401 -0.60 -16.01 -26.34
C ALA A 401 -1.47 -16.77 -27.34
N PHE A 402 -2.57 -16.15 -27.78
CA PHE A 402 -3.43 -16.71 -28.82
C PHE A 402 -2.74 -16.67 -30.19
N ASN A 403 -1.96 -15.62 -30.40
CA ASN A 403 -1.14 -15.32 -31.56
C ASN A 403 -0.13 -14.23 -31.17
N LYS A 404 0.58 -13.65 -32.14
CA LYS A 404 1.55 -12.58 -31.89
C LYS A 404 0.95 -11.26 -31.41
N ASP A 405 -0.37 -11.09 -31.57
CA ASP A 405 -1.07 -9.83 -31.34
C ASP A 405 -1.88 -9.83 -30.05
N ALA A 406 -2.35 -10.99 -29.59
CA ALA A 406 -3.24 -11.09 -28.44
C ALA A 406 -2.76 -12.15 -27.43
N SER A 407 -2.80 -11.80 -26.15
CA SER A 407 -2.51 -12.73 -25.04
C SER A 407 -3.36 -12.44 -23.80
N VAL A 408 -3.44 -13.45 -22.92
CA VAL A 408 -4.00 -13.32 -21.57
C VAL A 408 -2.95 -13.72 -20.56
N ASP A 409 -2.82 -12.92 -19.50
CA ASP A 409 -2.03 -13.21 -18.32
C ASP A 409 -2.94 -13.59 -17.17
N VAL A 410 -2.55 -14.62 -16.42
CA VAL A 410 -3.15 -14.98 -15.13
C VAL A 410 -2.03 -15.05 -14.10
N GLY A 411 -2.22 -14.35 -12.97
CA GLY A 411 -1.28 -14.33 -11.86
C GLY A 411 -1.97 -14.71 -10.55
N VAL A 412 -1.22 -15.37 -9.67
CA VAL A 412 -1.62 -15.65 -8.29
C VAL A 412 -0.46 -15.35 -7.35
N SER A 413 -0.77 -14.72 -6.22
CA SER A 413 0.20 -14.53 -5.14
C SER A 413 -0.41 -14.88 -3.79
N TYR A 414 0.43 -15.43 -2.94
CA TYR A 414 0.19 -15.56 -1.51
C TYR A 414 1.11 -14.60 -0.76
N MET A 415 0.52 -13.77 0.09
CA MET A 415 1.24 -12.93 1.04
C MET A 415 1.06 -13.47 2.45
N HIS A 416 2.17 -13.65 3.16
CA HIS A 416 2.14 -13.97 4.58
C HIS A 416 2.75 -12.82 5.40
N GLY A 417 1.96 -12.32 6.35
CA GLY A 417 2.35 -11.34 7.34
C GLY A 417 2.85 -11.99 8.63
N GLN A 418 3.94 -11.49 9.21
CA GLN A 418 4.33 -11.90 10.56
C GLN A 418 3.31 -11.39 11.60
N SER A 419 2.98 -12.20 12.61
CA SER A 419 2.16 -11.73 13.74
C SER A 419 2.91 -10.68 14.57
N VAL A 420 2.25 -9.57 14.88
CA VAL A 420 2.85 -8.42 15.58
C VAL A 420 2.03 -7.97 16.78
N LYS A 421 2.73 -7.46 17.80
CA LYS A 421 2.10 -6.76 18.92
C LYS A 421 1.89 -5.29 18.58
N ILE A 422 0.75 -4.75 18.99
CA ILE A 422 0.37 -3.35 18.79
C ILE A 422 -0.07 -2.77 20.13
N ASN A 423 0.56 -1.69 20.55
CA ASN A 423 0.17 -0.92 21.73
C ASN A 423 -0.32 0.44 21.26
N GLU A 424 -1.64 0.69 21.35
CA GLU A 424 -2.24 1.91 20.84
C GLU A 424 -3.28 2.43 21.83
N GLY A 425 -3.09 3.66 22.31
CA GLY A 425 -3.91 4.21 23.39
C GLY A 425 -3.82 3.35 24.67
N PRO A 426 -4.95 3.06 25.35
CA PRO A 426 -4.96 2.21 26.54
C PRO A 426 -4.93 0.70 26.23
N TYR A 427 -4.81 0.30 24.96
CA TYR A 427 -5.04 -1.07 24.53
C TYR A 427 -3.74 -1.78 24.11
N GLN A 428 -3.75 -3.10 24.27
CA GLN A 428 -2.71 -4.01 23.76
C GLN A 428 -3.39 -5.05 22.86
N PHE A 429 -2.87 -5.19 21.65
CA PHE A 429 -3.39 -6.11 20.64
C PHE A 429 -2.28 -7.02 20.10
N GLU A 430 -2.69 -8.15 19.53
CA GLU A 430 -1.90 -8.92 18.58
C GLU A 430 -2.63 -8.91 17.23
N SER A 431 -1.90 -8.62 16.16
CA SER A 431 -2.36 -8.63 14.78
C SER A 431 -1.69 -9.77 14.04
N GLU A 432 -2.45 -10.49 13.24
CA GLU A 432 -1.95 -11.47 12.28
C GLU A 432 -2.64 -11.26 10.93
N GLY A 433 -1.97 -11.61 9.84
CA GLY A 433 -2.60 -11.49 8.54
C GLY A 433 -1.91 -12.23 7.42
N LYS A 434 -2.72 -12.59 6.44
CA LYS A 434 -2.33 -13.20 5.17
C LYS A 434 -3.22 -12.63 4.07
N ALA A 435 -2.83 -12.79 2.82
CA ALA A 435 -3.69 -12.42 1.70
C ALA A 435 -3.45 -13.33 0.50
N TRP A 436 -4.52 -13.56 -0.26
CA TRP A 436 -4.45 -14.12 -1.59
C TRP A 436 -4.73 -13.05 -2.63
N LEU A 437 -4.03 -13.12 -3.76
CA LEU A 437 -4.20 -12.19 -4.87
C LEU A 437 -4.38 -12.99 -6.15
N PHE A 438 -5.36 -12.58 -6.96
CA PHE A 438 -5.69 -13.21 -8.23
C PHE A 438 -5.82 -12.14 -9.30
N GLY A 439 -4.98 -12.20 -10.33
CA GLY A 439 -4.94 -11.21 -11.40
C GLY A 439 -5.25 -11.82 -12.75
N THR A 440 -6.00 -11.09 -13.58
CA THR A 440 -6.10 -11.36 -15.02
C THR A 440 -5.88 -10.08 -15.83
N ASN A 441 -5.08 -10.18 -16.90
CA ASN A 441 -4.88 -9.11 -17.88
C ASN A 441 -5.09 -9.66 -19.29
N PHE A 442 -5.65 -8.82 -20.16
CA PHE A 442 -5.65 -9.04 -21.60
C PHE A 442 -4.70 -8.04 -22.26
N ASN A 443 -3.88 -8.52 -23.18
CA ASN A 443 -2.94 -7.70 -23.95
C ASN A 443 -3.29 -7.77 -25.43
N TYR A 444 -3.15 -6.64 -26.12
CA TYR A 444 -3.33 -6.54 -27.56
C TYR A 444 -2.32 -5.60 -28.19
N ALA A 445 -1.64 -6.02 -29.25
CA ALA A 445 -0.75 -5.20 -30.05
C ALA A 445 -1.34 -5.01 -31.45
N PHE A 446 -1.35 -3.75 -31.92
CA PHE A 446 -2.02 -3.33 -33.14
C PHE A 446 -1.20 -3.57 -34.42
#